data_AF-A0A3N5TIN0-F1
#
_entry.id   AF-A0A3N5TIN0-F1
#
_cell.length_a   1.000
_cell.length_b   1.000
_cell.length_c   1.000
_cell.angle_alpha   90.00
_cell.angle_beta   90.00
_cell.angle_gamma   90.00
#
_symmetry.space_group_name_H-M   'P 1'
#
loop_
_entity.id
_entity.type
_entity.pdbx_description
1 polymer ?
#
loop_
_entity_poly.entity_id
_entity_poly.type
_entity_poly.pdbx_seq_one_letter_code
_entity_poly.pdbx_strand_id
1 'polypeptide(L)'
;MANDAEKLSSAEMLRKTRTFGKVRCHNPSCMERLEPSPGADHIKCATCGMEYRIYWVRPDLPRIRGPVWEVNRKIAAEALSRKMETSGGKAKAKEGV
;
A
#
# COMPACT_ATOMS: atom_id res chain seq x y z
N MET A 1 22.02 29.29 7.01
CA MET A 1 20.84 29.90 6.36
C MET A 1 19.61 29.16 6.86
N ALA A 2 18.94 29.74 7.85
CA ALA A 2 17.63 29.30 8.31
C ALA A 2 16.63 29.66 7.22
N ASN A 3 15.87 28.70 6.72
CA ASN A 3 14.77 28.98 5.81
C ASN A 3 13.51 29.15 6.65
N ASP A 4 13.16 30.42 6.87
CA ASP A 4 11.93 30.95 7.44
C ASP A 4 10.69 30.62 6.58
N ALA A 5 10.39 29.34 6.35
CA ALA A 5 9.17 28.93 5.65
C ALA A 5 8.04 28.51 6.60
N GLU A 6 8.30 27.87 7.74
CA GLU A 6 7.28 27.51 8.73
C GLU A 6 7.91 27.46 10.13
N LYS A 7 7.42 28.26 11.07
CA LYS A 7 7.83 28.30 12.49
C LYS A 7 7.54 26.98 13.21
N LEU A 8 8.25 25.91 12.89
CA LEU A 8 8.15 24.62 13.55
C LEU A 8 9.53 24.27 14.11
N SER A 9 9.58 24.02 15.42
CA SER A 9 10.75 23.45 16.08
C SER A 9 11.16 22.17 15.37
N SER A 10 12.47 21.85 15.36
CA SER A 10 12.96 20.57 14.85
C SER A 10 12.20 19.39 15.46
N ALA A 11 11.79 19.50 16.73
CA ALA A 11 10.96 18.52 17.41
C ALA A 11 9.56 18.35 16.79
N GLU A 12 8.96 19.41 16.24
CA GLU A 12 7.65 19.39 15.59
C GLU A 12 7.73 18.82 14.17
N MET A 13 8.81 19.10 13.43
CA MET A 13 9.08 18.45 12.14
C MET A 13 9.27 16.93 12.30
N LEU A 14 9.99 16.51 13.35
CA LEU A 14 10.16 15.10 13.72
C LEU A 14 8.84 14.41 14.15
N ARG A 15 7.87 15.16 14.68
CA ARG A 15 6.52 14.64 14.98
C ARG A 15 5.66 14.47 13.73
N LYS A 16 5.79 15.31 12.71
CA LYS A 16 5.06 15.17 11.44
C LYS A 16 5.48 13.93 10.64
N THR A 17 6.75 13.53 10.73
CA THR A 17 7.27 12.31 10.06
C THR A 17 6.95 11.01 10.82
N ARG A 18 6.49 11.11 12.05
CA ARG A 18 6.20 9.98 12.93
C ARG A 18 5.06 9.12 12.36
N THR A 19 5.28 7.82 12.33
CA THR A 19 4.41 6.78 11.72
C THR A 19 3.13 6.49 12.50
N PHE A 20 2.78 7.29 13.50
CA PHE A 20 1.61 7.04 14.34
C PHE A 20 0.34 7.13 13.47
N GLY A 21 -0.56 6.15 13.60
CA GLY A 21 -1.79 6.09 12.80
C GLY A 21 -1.63 5.55 11.37
N LYS A 22 -0.41 5.29 10.89
CA LYS A 22 -0.19 4.91 9.49
C LYS A 22 0.19 3.44 9.34
N VAL A 23 -0.43 2.73 8.40
CA VAL A 23 -0.16 1.32 8.13
C VAL A 23 0.46 1.14 6.74
N ARG A 24 1.45 0.27 6.62
CA ARG A 24 2.02 -0.08 5.31
C ARG A 24 1.15 -1.11 4.61
N CYS A 25 0.99 -0.93 3.31
CA CYS A 25 0.43 -1.95 2.44
C CYS A 25 1.22 -3.27 2.58
N HIS A 26 0.52 -4.40 2.73
CA HIS A 26 1.16 -5.73 2.83
C HIS A 26 1.66 -6.27 1.48
N ASN A 27 1.46 -5.52 0.39
CA ASN A 27 2.05 -5.85 -0.90
C ASN A 27 3.56 -5.57 -0.89
N PRO A 28 4.43 -6.57 -1.09
CA PRO A 28 5.87 -6.36 -1.15
C PRO A 28 6.29 -5.42 -2.28
N SER A 29 5.49 -5.27 -3.34
CA SER A 29 5.83 -4.39 -4.48
C SER A 29 5.37 -2.94 -4.32
N CYS A 30 4.51 -2.63 -3.35
CA CYS A 30 3.95 -1.28 -3.21
C CYS A 30 4.44 -0.59 -1.93
N MET A 31 4.33 -1.27 -0.78
CA MET A 31 4.73 -0.76 0.55
C MET A 31 4.24 0.67 0.90
N GLU A 32 3.25 1.19 0.17
CA GLU A 32 2.72 2.54 0.35
C GLU A 32 2.13 2.70 1.75
N ARG A 33 2.26 3.91 2.28
CA ARG A 33 1.78 4.21 3.62
C ARG A 33 0.34 4.72 3.54
N LEU A 34 -0.57 3.93 4.11
CA LEU A 34 -1.99 4.19 4.16
C LEU A 34 -2.36 4.81 5.50
N GLU A 35 -3.14 5.89 5.46
CA GLU A 35 -3.70 6.54 6.65
C GLU A 35 -5.21 6.25 6.68
N PRO A 36 -5.65 5.22 7.42
CA PRO A 36 -7.06 4.95 7.58
C PRO A 36 -7.74 5.97 8.48
N SER A 37 -8.97 6.33 8.11
CA SER A 37 -9.83 7.15 8.96
C SER A 37 -10.10 6.43 10.29
N PRO A 38 -10.05 7.13 11.44
CA PRO A 38 -10.25 6.51 12.75
C PRO A 38 -11.57 5.73 12.81
N GLY A 39 -11.50 4.44 13.12
CA GLY A 39 -12.65 3.55 13.20
C GLY A 39 -13.08 2.88 11.89
N ALA A 40 -12.38 3.11 10.77
CA ALA A 40 -12.68 2.41 9.51
C ALA A 40 -12.29 0.92 9.58
N ASP A 41 -13.21 0.02 9.21
CA ASP A 41 -12.96 -1.43 9.16
C ASP A 41 -12.21 -1.89 7.90
N HIS A 42 -12.25 -1.08 6.84
CA HIS A 42 -11.69 -1.42 5.54
C HIS A 42 -10.85 -0.25 5.00
N ILE A 43 -9.74 -0.57 4.34
CA ILE A 43 -8.95 0.39 3.57
C ILE A 43 -8.54 -0.18 2.23
N LYS A 44 -8.65 0.66 1.21
CA LYS A 44 -8.13 0.37 -0.12
C LYS A 44 -6.82 1.12 -0.35
N CYS A 45 -5.82 0.40 -0.86
CA CYS A 45 -4.59 1.03 -1.31
C CYS A 45 -4.81 1.71 -2.66
N ALA A 46 -4.54 3.02 -2.74
CA ALA A 46 -4.69 3.78 -3.99
C ALA A 46 -3.74 3.29 -5.11
N THR A 47 -2.54 2.84 -4.74
CA THR A 47 -1.50 2.46 -5.70
C THR A 47 -1.67 1.05 -6.26
N CYS A 48 -2.03 0.08 -5.41
CA CYS A 48 -2.16 -1.33 -5.84
C CYS A 48 -3.61 -1.84 -5.93
N GLY A 49 -4.58 -1.02 -5.54
CA GLY A 49 -6.00 -1.36 -5.60
C GLY A 49 -6.46 -2.43 -4.59
N MET A 50 -5.55 -3.02 -3.82
CA MET A 50 -5.88 -4.05 -2.83
C MET A 50 -6.62 -3.48 -1.63
N GLU A 51 -7.54 -4.28 -1.12
CA GLU A 51 -8.33 -3.94 0.04
C GLU A 51 -7.88 -4.78 1.24
N TYR A 52 -7.79 -4.11 2.39
CA TYR A 52 -7.35 -4.67 3.65
C TYR A 52 -8.39 -4.40 4.73
N ARG A 53 -8.60 -5.41 5.57
CA ARG A 53 -9.35 -5.27 6.81
C ARG A 53 -8.46 -4.68 7.88
N ILE A 54 -8.95 -3.66 8.55
CA ILE A 54 -8.27 -2.97 9.64
C ILE A 54 -8.85 -3.43 10.96
N TYR A 55 -7.98 -3.47 11.96
CA TYR A 55 -8.33 -3.61 13.36
C TYR A 55 -7.67 -2.51 14.17
N TRP A 56 -8.47 -1.89 15.02
CA TRP A 56 -8.03 -0.79 15.87
C TRP A 56 -7.77 -1.32 17.28
N VAL A 57 -6.51 -1.26 17.73
CA VAL A 57 -6.17 -1.54 19.14
C VAL A 57 -6.51 -0.30 19.99
N ARG A 58 -6.28 0.88 19.41
CA ARG A 58 -6.65 2.21 19.89
C ARG A 58 -7.04 3.05 18.68
N PRO A 59 -7.82 4.13 18.83
CA PRO A 59 -8.21 5.00 17.71
C PRO A 59 -7.02 5.58 16.93
N ASP A 60 -5.83 5.61 17.53
CA ASP A 60 -4.60 6.14 16.91
C ASP A 60 -3.67 5.03 16.37
N LEU A 61 -4.01 3.76 16.58
CA LEU A 61 -3.16 2.59 16.28
C LEU A 61 -3.94 1.55 15.45
N PRO A 62 -4.10 1.82 14.14
CA PRO A 62 -4.62 0.85 13.19
C PRO A 62 -3.61 -0.26 12.92
N ARG A 63 -4.10 -1.49 12.78
CA ARG A 63 -3.33 -2.66 12.33
C ARG A 63 -4.09 -3.37 11.21
N ILE A 64 -3.39 -3.94 10.24
CA ILE A 64 -4.02 -4.79 9.22
C ILE A 64 -4.27 -6.18 9.80
N ARG A 65 -5.52 -6.65 9.72
CA ARG A 65 -5.89 -8.05 10.02
C ARG A 65 -5.54 -8.97 8.87
N GLY A 66 -5.75 -8.51 7.64
CA GLY A 66 -5.46 -9.26 6.44
C GLY A 66 -6.15 -8.67 5.21
N PRO A 67 -5.84 -9.20 4.02
CA PRO A 67 -6.50 -8.82 2.79
C PRO A 67 -7.98 -9.19 2.78
N VAL A 68 -8.79 -8.41 2.09
CA VAL A 68 -10.15 -8.83 1.69
C VAL A 68 -10.01 -9.81 0.52
N TRP A 69 -10.36 -11.07 0.77
CA TRP A 69 -10.12 -12.16 -0.17
C TRP A 69 -10.82 -11.96 -1.52
N GLU A 70 -12.09 -11.52 -1.51
CA GLU A 70 -12.91 -11.40 -2.72
C GLU A 70 -12.36 -10.38 -3.71
N VAL A 71 -11.92 -9.22 -3.22
CA VAL A 71 -11.38 -8.13 -4.05
C VAL A 71 -9.99 -8.49 -4.56
N ASN A 72 -9.13 -9.00 -3.68
CA ASN A 72 -7.76 -9.31 -4.06
C ASN A 72 -7.67 -10.51 -5.00
N ARG A 73 -8.57 -11.49 -4.89
CA ARG A 73 -8.63 -12.63 -5.82
C ARG A 73 -8.96 -12.18 -7.25
N LYS A 74 -9.88 -11.21 -7.42
CA LYS A 74 -10.21 -10.65 -8.74
C LYS A 74 -9.03 -9.88 -9.33
N ILE A 75 -8.39 -9.03 -8.53
CA ILE A 75 -7.20 -8.26 -8.96
C ILE A 75 -6.04 -9.19 -9.35
N ALA A 76 -5.80 -10.25 -8.56
CA ALA A 76 -4.77 -11.23 -8.86
C ALA A 76 -5.06 -12.03 -10.14
N ALA A 77 -6.32 -12.43 -10.36
CA ALA A 77 -6.73 -13.11 -11.58
C ALA A 77 -6.55 -12.22 -12.83
N GLU A 78 -6.94 -10.95 -12.76
CA GLU A 78 -6.76 -10.00 -13.86
C GLU A 78 -5.27 -9.70 -14.13
N ALA A 79 -4.46 -9.57 -13.07
CA ALA A 79 -3.02 -9.39 -13.21
C ALA A 79 -2.35 -10.62 -13.84
N LEU A 80 -2.83 -11.83 -13.53
CA LEU A 80 -2.33 -13.07 -14.10
C LEU A 80 -2.71 -13.21 -15.58
N SER A 81 -3.96 -12.93 -15.94
CA SER A 81 -4.40 -12.99 -17.35
C SER A 81 -3.59 -12.05 -18.23
N ARG A 82 -3.42 -10.79 -17.81
CA ARG A 82 -2.58 -9.81 -18.52
C ARG A 82 -1.13 -10.27 -18.68
N LYS A 83 -0.56 -10.93 -17.65
CA LYS A 83 0.79 -11.51 -17.72
C LYS A 83 0.88 -12.70 -18.67
N MET A 84 -0.14 -13.57 -18.73
CA MET A 84 -0.16 -14.70 -19.66
C MET A 84 -0.25 -14.23 -21.12
N GLU A 85 -1.08 -13.22 -21.39
CA GLU A 85 -1.22 -12.60 -22.73
C GLU A 85 0.10 -11.97 -23.21
N THR A 86 0.87 -11.37 -22.30
CA THR A 86 2.14 -10.70 -22.63
C THR A 86 3.36 -11.63 -22.64
N SER A 87 3.33 -12.76 -21.93
CA SER A 87 4.45 -13.72 -21.86
C SER A 87 4.38 -14.81 -22.94
N GLY A 88 3.22 -15.07 -23.52
CA GLY A 88 3.07 -15.98 -24.67
C GLY A 88 3.86 -15.58 -25.93
N GLY A 89 4.27 -14.30 -26.04
CA GLY A 89 5.08 -13.80 -27.17
C GLY A 89 6.60 -13.87 -26.98
N LYS A 90 7.12 -14.01 -25.74
CA LYS A 90 8.57 -13.94 -25.47
C LYS A 90 9.28 -15.30 -25.43
N ALA A 91 8.56 -16.41 -25.35
CA ALA A 91 9.15 -17.75 -25.35
C ALA A 91 9.65 -18.21 -26.74
N LYS A 92 9.20 -17.58 -27.84
CA LYS A 92 9.60 -17.96 -29.21
C LYS A 92 10.86 -17.27 -29.76
N ALA A 93 11.50 -16.37 -29.01
CA ALA A 93 12.63 -15.56 -29.52
C ALA A 93 14.02 -15.98 -29.01
N LYS A 94 14.12 -17.05 -28.19
CA LYS A 94 15.42 -17.49 -27.61
C LYS A 94 15.82 -18.93 -27.97
N GLU A 95 15.13 -19.57 -28.90
CA GLU A 95 15.47 -20.91 -29.40
C GLU A 95 15.75 -20.78 -30.91
N GLY A 96 16.94 -20.27 -31.25
CA GLY A 96 17.30 -19.96 -32.62
C GLY A 96 18.56 -19.10 -32.76
N VAL A 97 19.64 -19.49 -32.08
CA VAL A 97 21.05 -19.18 -32.42
C VAL A 97 21.85 -20.45 -32.18
#